data_AF-A0AA94F3L4-F1
#
_entry.id   AF-A0AA94F3L4-F1
#
_cell.length_a   1.000
_cell.length_b   1.000
_cell.length_c   1.000
_cell.angle_alpha   90.00
_cell.angle_beta   90.00
_cell.angle_gamma   90.00
#
_symmetry.space_group_name_H-M   'P 1'
#
loop_
_entity.id
_entity.type
_entity.pdbx_description
1 polymer ?
#
loop_
_entity_poly.entity_id
_entity_poly.type
_entity_poly.pdbx_seq_one_letter_code
_entity_poly.pdbx_strand_id
1 'polypeptide(L)'
;MLKNAPLYVYLLACFLSVVAMLLGNEFLLIICKPIIIPALIARYLAIEEKQNIIYVSLIFVIYFCTDALTLFNFEFIKFLNMGLDLCPYLLLLFLVIKETKRIGFYQKAFSFSLLGTIF
;
A
#
# COMPACT_ATOMS: atom_id res chain seq x y z
N MET A 1 13.34 5.41 -19.51
CA MET A 1 13.66 4.39 -18.48
C MET A 1 13.42 4.89 -17.04
N LEU A 2 13.72 6.14 -16.69
CA LEU A 2 13.55 6.69 -15.32
C LEU A 2 12.11 6.67 -14.75
N LYS A 3 11.07 6.88 -15.56
CA LYS A 3 9.66 6.85 -15.09
C LYS A 3 9.25 5.52 -14.43
N ASN A 4 9.87 4.41 -14.85
CA ASN A 4 9.56 3.06 -14.34
C ASN A 4 10.54 2.60 -13.24
N ALA A 5 11.59 3.37 -12.95
CA ALA A 5 12.56 3.02 -11.91
C ALA A 5 11.89 2.77 -10.53
N PRO A 6 10.93 3.59 -10.07
CA PRO A 6 10.24 3.32 -8.81
C PRO A 6 9.47 2.00 -8.79
N LEU A 7 8.94 1.57 -9.95
CA LEU A 7 8.24 0.29 -10.08
C LEU A 7 9.19 -0.89 -9.91
N TYR A 8 10.38 -0.82 -10.50
CA TYR A 8 11.38 -1.88 -10.34
C TYR A 8 11.89 -1.97 -8.89
N VAL A 9 12.11 -0.83 -8.24
CA VAL A 9 12.49 -0.78 -6.82
C VAL A 9 11.40 -1.39 -5.95
N TYR A 10 10.13 -1.05 -6.21
CA TYR A 10 8.99 -1.66 -5.53
C TYR A 10 8.95 -3.18 -5.68
N LEU A 11 9.01 -3.68 -6.93
CA LEU A 11 8.95 -5.12 -7.21
C LEU A 11 10.11 -5.88 -6.56
N LEU A 12 11.31 -5.31 -6.60
CA LEU A 12 12.51 -5.90 -6.00
C LEU A 12 12.44 -5.90 -4.48
N ALA A 13 11.96 -4.82 -3.84
CA ALA A 13 11.76 -4.75 -2.40
C ALA A 13 10.68 -5.74 -1.90
N CYS A 14 9.60 -5.91 -2.67
CA CYS A 14 8.58 -6.93 -2.41
C CYS A 14 9.16 -8.34 -2.49
N PHE A 15 9.86 -8.65 -3.58
CA PHE A 15 10.49 -9.96 -3.77
C PHE A 15 11.48 -10.29 -2.64
N LEU A 16 12.38 -9.35 -2.32
CA LEU A 16 13.34 -9.53 -1.23
C LEU A 16 12.65 -9.66 0.14
N SER A 17 11.57 -8.94 0.40
CA SER A 17 10.82 -9.07 1.65
C SER A 17 10.20 -10.47 1.79
N VAL A 18 9.63 -11.03 0.71
CA VAL A 18 9.09 -12.40 0.73
C VAL A 18 10.21 -13.41 0.99
N VAL A 19 11.35 -13.27 0.32
CA VAL A 19 12.52 -14.14 0.55
C VAL A 19 13.01 -14.01 2.00
N ALA A 20 13.04 -12.80 2.54
CA ALA A 20 13.41 -12.57 3.94
C ALA A 20 12.48 -13.26 4.93
N MET A 21 11.16 -13.24 4.68
CA MET A 21 10.17 -13.96 5.50
C MET A 21 10.42 -15.47 5.46
N LEU A 22 10.65 -16.04 4.27
CA LEU A 22 10.90 -17.47 4.10
C LEU A 22 12.18 -17.94 4.82
N LEU A 23 13.20 -17.08 4.85
CA LEU A 23 14.47 -17.36 5.51
C LEU A 23 14.48 -17.00 7.01
N GLY A 24 13.40 -16.40 7.52
CA GLY A 24 13.35 -15.89 8.90
C GLY A 24 14.38 -14.77 9.16
N ASN A 25 14.81 -14.05 8.13
CA ASN A 25 15.86 -13.04 8.25
C ASN A 25 15.26 -11.66 8.61
N GLU A 26 15.21 -11.39 9.92
CA GLU A 26 14.67 -10.15 10.48
C GLU A 26 15.41 -8.90 9.98
N PHE A 27 16.73 -8.97 9.81
CA PHE A 27 17.52 -7.83 9.35
C PHE A 27 17.15 -7.42 7.92
N LEU A 28 17.00 -8.40 7.03
CA LEU A 28 16.61 -8.14 5.65
C LEU A 28 15.16 -7.61 5.58
N LEU A 29 14.28 -8.07 6.48
CA LEU A 29 12.91 -7.55 6.61
C LEU A 29 12.86 -6.08 7.03
N ILE A 30 13.66 -5.69 8.03
CA ILE A 30 13.74 -4.30 8.52
C ILE A 30 14.19 -3.35 7.41
N ILE A 31 15.02 -3.81 6.49
CA ILE A 31 15.48 -3.00 5.36
C ILE A 31 14.45 -2.99 4.23
N CYS A 32 13.94 -4.15 3.82
CA CYS A 32 13.15 -4.26 2.60
C CYS A 32 11.73 -3.74 2.74
N LYS A 33 11.04 -4.00 3.87
CA LYS A 33 9.67 -3.54 4.11
C LYS A 33 9.50 -2.01 3.97
N PRO A 34 10.28 -1.17 4.67
CA PRO A 34 10.10 0.28 4.61
C PRO A 34 10.43 0.89 3.23
N ILE A 35 11.07 0.16 2.32
CA ILE A 35 11.36 0.64 0.95
C ILE A 35 10.12 0.55 0.04
N ILE A 36 9.22 -0.40 0.32
CA ILE A 36 8.06 -0.72 -0.53
C ILE A 36 7.15 0.50 -0.72
N ILE A 37 6.78 1.17 0.37
CA ILE A 37 5.80 2.26 0.35
C ILE A 37 6.37 3.55 -0.28
N PRO A 38 7.59 4.02 0.07
CA PRO A 38 8.24 5.12 -0.63
C PRO A 38 8.39 4.87 -2.15
N ALA A 39 8.68 3.63 -2.56
CA ALA A 39 8.77 3.28 -3.98
C ALA A 39 7.39 3.38 -4.68
N LEU A 40 6.31 2.97 -4.03
CA LEU A 40 4.93 3.17 -4.51
C LEU A 40 4.56 4.64 -4.60
N ILE A 41 4.89 5.45 -3.59
CA ILE A 41 4.65 6.91 -3.61
C ILE A 41 5.41 7.53 -4.78
N ALA A 42 6.70 7.22 -4.93
CA ALA A 42 7.51 7.76 -6.03
C ALA A 42 6.95 7.35 -7.41
N ARG A 43 6.44 6.11 -7.54
CA ARG A 43 5.74 5.68 -8.76
C ARG A 43 4.48 6.48 -9.01
N TYR A 44 3.65 6.65 -7.98
CA TYR A 44 2.40 7.38 -8.07
C TYR A 44 2.62 8.86 -8.44
N LEU A 45 3.63 9.49 -7.86
CA LEU A 45 4.02 10.87 -8.17
C LEU A 45 4.60 11.03 -9.59
N ALA A 46 5.12 9.97 -10.19
CA ALA A 46 5.68 9.98 -11.55
C ALA A 46 4.62 9.82 -12.66
N ILE A 47 3.38 9.42 -12.32
CA ILE A 47 2.26 9.31 -13.26
C ILE A 47 1.63 10.69 -13.46
N GLU A 48 1.31 11.06 -14.71
CA GLU A 48 0.85 12.41 -15.07
C GLU A 48 -0.61 12.67 -14.69
N GLU A 49 -1.48 11.66 -14.74
CA GLU A 49 -2.87 11.77 -14.31
C GLU A 49 -3.00 11.54 -12.80
N LYS A 50 -2.93 12.65 -12.05
CA LYS A 50 -2.96 12.64 -10.57
C LYS A 50 -4.34 12.97 -10.04
N GLN A 51 -5.25 12.00 -10.05
CA GLN A 51 -6.53 12.19 -9.34
C GLN A 51 -6.35 11.91 -7.85
N ASN A 52 -6.94 12.74 -6.99
CA ASN A 52 -6.96 12.55 -5.52
C ASN A 52 -5.57 12.35 -4.86
N ILE A 53 -4.52 13.02 -5.38
CA ILE A 53 -3.12 12.85 -4.94
C ILE A 53 -2.90 13.02 -3.43
N ILE A 54 -3.64 13.91 -2.80
CA ILE A 54 -3.56 14.18 -1.36
C ILE A 54 -4.02 12.95 -0.57
N TYR A 55 -5.17 12.37 -0.95
CA TYR A 55 -5.75 11.22 -0.27
C TYR A 55 -4.89 9.96 -0.44
N VAL A 56 -4.41 9.71 -1.66
CA VAL A 56 -3.55 8.55 -1.96
C VAL A 56 -2.19 8.67 -1.26
N SER A 57 -1.57 9.85 -1.26
CA SER A 57 -0.34 10.09 -0.51
C SER A 57 -0.55 9.90 1.00
N LEU A 58 -1.69 10.35 1.54
CA LEU A 58 -2.01 10.20 2.95
C LEU A 58 -2.21 8.72 3.34
N ILE A 59 -2.87 7.93 2.49
CA ILE A 59 -2.98 6.47 2.66
C ILE A 59 -1.58 5.83 2.76
N PHE A 60 -0.68 6.18 1.83
CA PHE A 60 0.67 5.62 1.85
C PHE A 60 1.48 6.05 3.08
N VAL A 61 1.38 7.31 3.51
CA VAL A 61 2.09 7.77 4.72
C VAL A 61 1.60 7.02 5.96
N ILE A 62 0.29 6.81 6.10
CA ILE A 62 -0.25 6.06 7.24
C ILE A 62 0.27 4.61 7.22
N TYR A 63 0.21 3.93 6.08
CA TYR A 63 0.75 2.57 5.95
C TYR A 63 2.25 2.49 6.23
N PHE A 64 3.03 3.49 5.81
CA PHE A 64 4.46 3.51 6.10
C PHE A 64 4.72 3.61 7.60
N CYS A 65 3.98 4.49 8.29
CA CYS A 65 4.07 4.63 9.73
C CYS A 65 3.64 3.36 10.46
N THR A 66 2.52 2.74 10.06
CA THR A 66 2.04 1.52 10.73
C THR A 66 2.97 0.34 10.48
N ASP A 67 3.47 0.15 9.25
CA ASP A 67 4.50 -0.86 8.95
C ASP A 67 5.77 -0.64 9.77
N ALA A 68 6.26 0.60 9.88
CA ALA A 68 7.40 0.93 10.72
C ALA A 68 7.13 0.59 12.20
N LEU A 69 5.95 0.93 12.71
CA LEU A 69 5.54 0.61 14.08
C LEU A 69 5.41 -0.91 14.32
N THR A 70 4.97 -1.69 13.33
CA THR A 70 4.89 -3.16 13.47
C THR A 70 6.27 -3.80 13.65
N LEU A 71 7.32 -3.23 13.04
CA LEU A 71 8.69 -3.73 13.18
C LEU A 71 9.23 -3.60 14.61
N PHE A 72 8.72 -2.66 15.41
CA PHE A 72 9.15 -2.47 16.79
C PHE A 72 8.48 -3.44 17.80
N ASN A 73 7.50 -4.24 17.37
CA ASN A 73 6.91 -5.38 18.09
C ASN A 73 6.51 -5.15 19.56
N PHE A 74 6.08 -3.94 19.93
CA PHE A 74 5.55 -3.68 21.28
C PHE A 74 4.07 -4.11 21.39
N GLU A 75 3.70 -4.88 22.41
CA GLU A 75 2.34 -5.39 22.59
C GLU A 75 1.28 -4.27 22.70
N PHE A 76 1.59 -3.19 23.42
CA PHE A 76 0.70 -2.04 23.55
C PHE A 76 0.48 -1.29 22.22
N ILE A 77 1.49 -1.30 21.34
CA ILE A 77 1.41 -0.65 20.03
C ILE A 77 0.54 -1.44 19.07
N LYS A 78 0.37 -2.77 19.24
CA LYS A 78 -0.45 -3.59 18.34
C LYS A 78 -1.89 -3.11 18.23
N PHE A 79 -2.55 -2.79 19.35
CA PHE A 79 -3.92 -2.29 19.33
C PHE A 79 -4.04 -0.91 18.67
N LEU A 80 -3.09 -0.01 18.96
CA LEU A 80 -3.03 1.31 18.35
C LEU A 80 -2.79 1.21 16.83
N ASN A 81 -1.90 0.31 16.40
CA ASN A 81 -1.61 0.06 15.00
C ASN A 81 -2.83 -0.45 14.25
N MET A 82 -3.58 -1.39 14.82
CA MET A 82 -4.84 -1.87 14.21
C MET A 82 -5.84 -0.73 13.99
N GLY A 83 -5.96 0.19 14.96
CA GLY A 83 -6.81 1.36 14.83
C GLY A 83 -6.31 2.33 13.75
N LEU A 84 -5.00 2.55 13.67
CA LEU A 84 -4.38 3.39 12.65
C LEU A 84 -4.53 2.80 11.24
N ASP A 85 -4.40 1.48 11.10
CA ASP A 85 -4.58 0.76 9.83
C ASP A 85 -6.02 0.83 9.31
N LEU A 86 -7.02 1.05 10.16
CA LEU A 86 -8.40 1.24 9.73
C LEU A 86 -8.59 2.54 8.91
N CYS A 87 -7.81 3.58 9.21
CA CYS A 87 -7.89 4.88 8.55
C CYS A 87 -7.65 4.81 7.02
N PRO A 88 -6.56 4.20 6.53
CA PRO A 88 -6.33 4.06 5.10
C PRO A 88 -7.40 3.20 4.40
N TYR A 89 -7.96 2.18 5.07
CA TYR A 89 -9.10 1.41 4.51
C TYR A 89 -10.35 2.27 4.34
N LEU A 90 -10.70 3.11 5.33
CA LEU A 90 -11.83 4.03 5.24
C LEU A 90 -11.62 5.08 4.13
N LEU A 91 -10.41 5.60 4.00
CA LEU A 91 -10.04 6.54 2.94
C LEU A 91 -10.11 5.90 1.54
N LEU A 92 -9.63 4.66 1.39
CA LEU A 92 -9.78 3.89 0.16
C LEU A 92 -11.25 3.69 -0.18
N LEU A 93 -12.08 3.30 0.78
CA LEU A 93 -13.51 3.10 0.58
C LEU A 93 -14.21 4.42 0.17
N PHE A 94 -13.85 5.54 0.81
CA PHE A 94 -14.33 6.87 0.41
C PHE A 94 -13.94 7.21 -1.03
N LEU A 95 -12.68 6.99 -1.41
CA LEU A 95 -12.20 7.23 -2.77
C LEU A 95 -12.92 6.37 -3.80
N VAL A 96 -13.10 5.08 -3.52
CA VAL A 96 -13.82 4.16 -4.40
C VAL A 96 -15.26 4.61 -4.58
N ILE A 97 -15.98 4.99 -3.52
CA ILE A 97 -17.36 5.50 -3.64
C ILE A 97 -17.39 6.79 -4.46
N LYS A 98 -16.45 7.72 -4.23
CA LYS A 98 -16.36 8.99 -4.94
C LYS A 98 -16.12 8.77 -6.45
N GLU A 99 -15.19 7.90 -6.81
CA GLU A 99 -14.90 7.56 -8.22
C GLU A 99 -16.06 6.80 -8.86
N THR A 100 -16.68 5.87 -8.14
CA THR A 100 -17.84 5.11 -8.64
C THR A 100 -19.03 6.03 -8.95
N LYS A 101 -19.29 7.04 -8.12
CA LYS A 101 -20.32 8.06 -8.38
C LYS A 101 -20.00 8.92 -9.61
N ARG A 102 -18.72 9.13 -9.91
CA ARG A 102 -18.25 9.97 -11.02
C ARG A 102 -18.27 9.24 -12.36
N ILE A 103 -17.87 7.97 -12.38
CA ILE A 103 -17.70 7.16 -13.60
C ILE A 103 -18.98 6.37 -13.93
N GLY A 104 -19.87 6.18 -12.94
CA GLY A 104 -21.00 5.28 -13.04
C GLY A 104 -20.60 3.84 -12.70
N PHE A 105 -21.51 3.08 -12.09
CA PHE A 105 -21.21 1.73 -11.62
C PHE A 105 -20.96 0.76 -12.78
N TYR A 106 -19.72 0.31 -12.95
CA TYR A 106 -19.32 -0.63 -14.00
C TYR A 106 -19.42 -2.08 -13.50
N GLN A 107 -20.59 -2.69 -13.70
CA GLN A 107 -20.92 -4.02 -13.15
C GLN A 107 -19.92 -5.12 -13.52
N LYS A 108 -19.34 -5.09 -14.73
CA LYS A 108 -18.31 -6.05 -15.16
C LYS A 108 -17.00 -5.95 -14.35
N ALA A 109 -16.56 -4.73 -14.02
CA ALA A 109 -15.36 -4.52 -13.22
C ALA A 109 -15.58 -4.96 -11.76
N PHE A 110 -16.79 -4.71 -11.23
CA PHE A 110 -17.19 -5.16 -9.90
C PHE A 110 -17.23 -6.69 -9.79
N SER A 111 -17.83 -7.39 -10.77
CA SER A 111 -17.83 -8.86 -10.80
C SER A 111 -16.41 -9.44 -10.88
N PHE A 112 -15.51 -8.78 -11.60
CA PHE A 112 -14.10 -9.20 -11.70
C PHE A 112 -13.35 -9.02 -10.38
N SER A 113 -13.56 -7.91 -9.65
CA SER A 113 -12.94 -7.73 -8.32
C SER A 113 -13.47 -8.75 -7.30
N LEU A 114 -14.75 -9.11 -7.40
CA LEU A 114 -15.40 -10.06 -6.49
C LEU A 114 -14.87 -11.49 -6.68
N LEU A 115 -14.57 -11.88 -7.92
CA LEU A 115 -13.84 -13.12 -8.22
C LEU A 115 -12.43 -13.13 -7.60
N GLY A 116 -11.71 -12.01 -7.67
CA GLY A 116 -10.37 -11.88 -7.10
C GLY A 116 -10.31 -11.88 -5.57
N THR A 117 -11.43 -11.66 -4.88
CA THR A 117 -11.52 -11.75 -3.41
C THR A 117 -11.88 -13.14 -2.88
N ILE A 118 -12.33 -14.05 -3.75
CA ILE A 118 -12.76 -15.41 -3.37
C ILE A 118 -11.61 -16.43 -3.49
N PHE A 119 -10.54 -16.08 -4.22
CA PHE A 119 -9.30 -16.86 -4.33
C PHE A 119 -8.18 -16.25 -3.50
#